data_AF-A0A520CN12-F1
#
_entry.id   AF-A0A520CN12-F1
#
_cell.length_a   1.000
_cell.length_b   1.000
_cell.length_c   1.000
_cell.angle_alpha   90.00
_cell.angle_beta   90.00
_cell.angle_gamma   90.00
#
_symmetry.space_group_name_H-M   'P 1'
#
loop_
_entity.id
_entity.type
_entity.pdbx_description
1 polymer ?
#
loop_
_entity_poly.entity_id
_entity_poly.type
_entity_poly.pdbx_seq_one_letter_code
_entity_poly.pdbx_strand_id
1 'polypeptide(L)'
;QLTMRTFHIGGAASRAAAIDNVTVKATGSVKFNNLKHVNHASGGSVAVSRSGELSVLDNHGRERERYKLPYGAMINVKDGGEVKAGQTVANWDPHNHPIVSEVAGFMRFIDFIDGVTVIEKTDELTGLASREITDPKRRGAQAKDLRPVVRIVDKDGKDLTIPGTDLPAQYLLPPRSIVNLQHGAAVGVGDVVAKIPQEASKTRDITGGLPRVADLFEARKPKEPAILAETSGMISFGKDTKGKQRLIIKPLDGEEHEELIPKYRQIIVFEGEHVEKGETVVDGEPTPQDILRLKGVSELAAYLVKEIQDVYRLQGVKINDKHIEVIIRQMLRKVEIVDQGDSKYLNGEQVERQRAIEENARLAAKGLILAKVDPVLLGITKASLATESFISSASFQETTRVLTEAAVRGTRDTLRGLKENVIVGRLIPAGTGLAYHSQRRKNASGLTEAEMA
;
A
#
# COMPACT_ATOMS: atom_id res chain seq x y z
N GLN A 1 6.89 12.30 27.89
CA GLN A 1 6.88 11.07 28.72
C GLN A 1 7.55 9.90 27.99
N LEU A 2 7.09 9.52 26.79
CA LEU A 2 7.71 8.44 26.00
C LEU A 2 9.18 8.68 25.69
N THR A 3 9.55 9.88 25.25
CA THR A 3 10.95 10.28 24.99
C THR A 3 11.86 10.05 26.19
N MET A 4 11.38 10.25 27.42
CA MET A 4 12.18 10.00 28.64
C MET A 4 12.32 8.50 28.95
N ARG A 5 11.40 7.64 28.48
CA ARG A 5 11.42 6.19 28.68
C ARG A 5 12.21 5.44 27.62
N THR A 6 12.15 5.88 26.36
CA THR A 6 12.85 5.23 25.22
C THR A 6 14.38 5.18 25.36
N PHE A 7 15.00 6.17 26.03
CA PHE A 7 16.46 6.17 26.22
C PHE A 7 16.98 5.02 27.11
N HIS A 8 16.11 4.29 27.81
CA HIS A 8 16.52 3.21 28.72
C HIS A 8 16.47 1.81 28.09
N ILE A 9 15.88 1.66 26.90
CA ILE A 9 15.71 0.36 26.22
C ILE A 9 16.80 0.17 25.16
N GLY A 10 18.05 0.51 25.52
CA GLY A 10 19.20 0.41 24.63
C GLY A 10 19.28 -0.96 23.94
N GLY A 11 19.34 -0.95 22.60
CA GLY A 11 19.97 -1.99 21.79
C GLY A 11 19.28 -3.34 21.63
N ALA A 12 18.12 -3.63 22.24
CA ALA A 12 17.47 -4.93 22.06
C ALA A 12 16.59 -4.97 20.80
N ALA A 13 17.18 -5.30 19.65
CA ALA A 13 16.44 -5.65 18.44
C ALA A 13 15.85 -7.05 18.60
N SER A 14 14.58 -7.16 18.99
CA SER A 14 13.87 -8.45 18.93
C SER A 14 13.45 -8.71 17.50
N ARG A 15 13.96 -9.81 16.91
CA ARG A 15 13.54 -10.30 15.60
C ARG A 15 12.13 -10.89 15.77
N ALA A 16 11.11 -10.20 15.28
CA ALA A 16 9.80 -10.82 15.12
C ALA A 16 9.96 -12.02 14.17
N ALA A 17 9.47 -13.20 14.59
CA ALA A 17 9.43 -14.36 13.72
C ALA A 17 8.63 -14.01 12.45
N ALA A 18 9.16 -14.37 11.28
CA ALA A 18 8.46 -14.12 10.03
C ALA A 18 7.20 -14.99 9.99
N ILE A 19 6.06 -14.36 9.68
CA ILE A 19 4.78 -15.06 9.57
C ILE A 19 4.83 -15.92 8.31
N ASP A 20 4.63 -17.23 8.48
CA ASP A 20 4.67 -18.24 7.42
C ASP A 20 3.31 -18.92 7.17
N ASN A 21 2.28 -18.58 7.95
CA ASN A 21 0.96 -19.16 7.83
C ASN A 21 -0.16 -18.22 8.31
N VAL A 22 -1.39 -18.52 7.86
CA VAL A 22 -2.63 -17.96 8.40
C VAL A 22 -3.40 -19.06 9.12
N THR A 23 -3.64 -18.84 10.40
CA THR A 23 -4.52 -19.66 11.23
C THR A 23 -5.73 -18.83 11.66
N VAL A 24 -6.93 -19.34 11.36
CA VAL A 24 -8.19 -18.63 11.65
C VAL A 24 -8.54 -18.72 13.13
N LYS A 25 -9.16 -17.67 13.68
CA LYS A 25 -9.49 -17.61 15.11
C LYS A 25 -10.96 -17.92 15.39
N ALA A 26 -11.83 -17.74 14.40
CA ALA A 26 -13.25 -18.01 14.47
C ALA A 26 -13.64 -19.17 13.54
N THR A 27 -14.65 -19.93 13.98
CA THR A 27 -15.34 -20.90 13.13
C THR A 27 -16.31 -20.16 12.21
N GLY A 28 -16.35 -20.55 10.94
CA GLY A 28 -17.15 -19.88 9.92
C GLY A 28 -16.93 -20.46 8.53
N SER A 29 -17.29 -19.71 7.49
CA SER A 29 -17.04 -20.07 6.09
C SER A 29 -16.01 -19.12 5.47
N VAL A 30 -15.14 -19.65 4.62
CA VAL A 30 -14.13 -18.85 3.91
C VAL A 30 -14.73 -18.19 2.69
N LYS A 31 -14.31 -16.95 2.42
CA LYS A 31 -14.60 -16.24 1.18
C LYS A 31 -13.32 -15.66 0.59
N PHE A 32 -13.07 -15.94 -0.68
CA PHE A 32 -11.98 -15.33 -1.44
C PHE A 32 -12.40 -13.97 -1.99
N ASN A 33 -11.59 -12.94 -1.73
CA ASN A 33 -11.80 -11.58 -2.22
C ASN A 33 -10.61 -11.18 -3.10
N ASN A 34 -10.87 -10.84 -4.37
CA ASN A 34 -9.85 -10.44 -5.35
C ASN A 34 -8.66 -11.42 -5.46
N LEU A 35 -8.87 -12.70 -5.16
CA LEU A 35 -7.82 -13.71 -5.12
C LEU A 35 -7.88 -14.55 -6.40
N LYS A 36 -6.94 -14.31 -7.31
CA LYS A 36 -6.66 -15.24 -8.41
C LYS A 36 -5.88 -16.41 -7.83
N HIS A 37 -6.38 -17.62 -8.05
CA HIS A 37 -5.76 -18.84 -7.57
C HIS A 37 -5.82 -19.91 -8.65
N VAL A 38 -4.87 -20.84 -8.59
CA VAL A 38 -4.84 -22.01 -9.45
C VAL A 38 -4.90 -23.28 -8.61
N ASN A 39 -5.56 -24.32 -9.13
CA ASN A 39 -5.70 -25.57 -8.39
C ASN A 39 -4.46 -26.44 -8.57
N HIS A 40 -3.86 -26.80 -7.45
CA HIS A 40 -2.66 -27.62 -7.40
C HIS A 40 -3.00 -29.11 -7.41
N ALA A 41 -2.17 -29.93 -8.05
CA ALA A 41 -2.39 -31.38 -8.15
C ALA A 41 -2.41 -32.09 -6.78
N SER A 42 -1.78 -31.52 -5.75
CA SER A 42 -1.78 -32.08 -4.38
C SER A 42 -3.08 -31.85 -3.59
N GLY A 43 -4.10 -31.20 -4.18
CA GLY A 43 -5.41 -31.01 -3.55
C GLY A 43 -5.63 -29.68 -2.84
N GLY A 44 -4.68 -28.74 -2.92
CA GLY A 44 -4.83 -27.34 -2.48
C GLY A 44 -4.94 -26.36 -3.66
N SER A 45 -5.00 -25.06 -3.36
CA SER A 45 -4.92 -23.99 -4.36
C SER A 45 -3.69 -23.12 -4.09
N VAL A 46 -3.08 -22.57 -5.14
CA VAL A 46 -1.94 -21.64 -5.02
C VAL A 46 -2.41 -20.25 -5.40
N ALA A 47 -2.13 -19.27 -4.55
CA ALA A 47 -2.40 -17.86 -4.86
C ALA A 47 -1.47 -17.39 -5.99
N VAL A 48 -2.05 -16.88 -7.08
CA VAL A 48 -1.30 -16.28 -8.21
C VAL A 48 -1.55 -14.77 -8.32
N SER A 49 -2.11 -14.16 -7.27
CA SER A 49 -2.31 -12.71 -7.14
C SER A 49 -1.75 -12.19 -5.81
N ARG A 50 -1.15 -11.01 -5.82
CA ARG A 50 -0.65 -10.31 -4.61
C ARG A 50 -1.72 -9.58 -3.81
N SER A 51 -2.82 -9.21 -4.45
CA SER A 51 -3.93 -8.46 -3.87
C SER A 51 -5.00 -9.35 -3.24
N GLY A 52 -4.83 -10.67 -3.35
CA GLY A 52 -5.80 -11.64 -2.89
C GLY A 52 -5.94 -11.64 -1.37
N GLU A 53 -7.20 -11.62 -0.93
CA GLU A 53 -7.57 -11.69 0.47
C GLU A 53 -8.44 -12.91 0.74
N LEU A 54 -8.30 -13.46 1.94
CA LEU A 54 -9.10 -14.52 2.50
C LEU A 54 -9.88 -13.96 3.69
N SER A 55 -11.20 -13.93 3.57
CA SER A 55 -12.10 -13.52 4.64
C SER A 55 -12.76 -14.73 5.30
N VAL A 56 -12.98 -14.66 6.60
CA VAL A 56 -13.79 -15.63 7.36
C VAL A 56 -15.12 -14.97 7.71
N LEU A 57 -16.20 -15.56 7.20
CA LEU A 57 -17.57 -15.12 7.44
C LEU A 57 -18.21 -15.97 8.55
N ASP A 58 -19.09 -15.36 9.33
CA ASP A 58 -19.94 -16.11 10.26
C ASP A 58 -21.18 -16.73 9.61
N ASN A 59 -21.96 -17.46 10.38
CA ASN A 59 -23.19 -18.13 9.93
C ASN A 59 -24.26 -17.15 9.40
N HIS A 60 -24.12 -15.85 9.64
CA HIS A 60 -25.01 -14.81 9.12
C HIS A 60 -24.39 -14.05 7.93
N GLY A 61 -23.26 -14.53 7.39
CA GLY A 61 -22.56 -13.93 6.26
C GLY A 61 -21.77 -12.66 6.62
N ARG A 62 -21.57 -12.36 7.90
CA ARG A 62 -20.79 -11.19 8.32
C ARG A 62 -19.31 -11.53 8.38
N GLU A 63 -18.47 -10.67 7.82
CA GLU A 63 -17.02 -10.82 7.88
C GLU A 63 -16.51 -10.60 9.31
N ARG A 64 -15.80 -11.60 9.85
CA ARG A 64 -15.16 -11.55 11.17
C ARG A 64 -13.66 -11.33 11.09
N GLU A 65 -13.03 -11.95 10.11
CA GLU A 65 -11.59 -11.92 9.91
C GLU A 65 -11.28 -11.71 8.42
N ARG A 66 -10.17 -11.04 8.15
CA ARG A 66 -9.66 -10.78 6.80
C ARG A 66 -8.15 -10.88 6.83
N TYR A 67 -7.60 -11.67 5.91
CA TYR A 67 -6.18 -11.95 5.79
C TYR A 67 -5.70 -11.71 4.37
N LYS A 68 -4.66 -10.89 4.21
CA LYS A 68 -3.99 -10.73 2.92
C LYS A 68 -3.05 -11.91 2.67
N LEU A 69 -3.11 -12.51 1.49
CA LEU A 69 -2.27 -13.64 1.12
C LEU A 69 -1.14 -13.19 0.17
N PRO A 70 0.12 -13.61 0.40
CA PRO A 70 1.20 -13.34 -0.55
C PRO A 70 1.08 -14.20 -1.82
N TYR A 71 1.76 -13.76 -2.88
CA TYR A 71 1.88 -14.55 -4.10
C TYR A 71 2.58 -15.90 -3.81
N GLY A 72 2.04 -16.97 -4.38
CA GLY A 72 2.49 -18.35 -4.18
C GLY A 72 2.15 -18.95 -2.81
N ALA A 73 1.28 -18.31 -2.03
CA ALA A 73 0.73 -18.93 -0.83
C ALA A 73 -0.08 -20.18 -1.19
N MET A 74 0.21 -21.28 -0.50
CA MET A 74 -0.58 -22.51 -0.55
C MET A 74 -1.83 -22.32 0.30
N ILE A 75 -2.99 -22.49 -0.29
CA ILE A 75 -4.30 -22.36 0.33
C ILE A 75 -4.87 -23.77 0.47
N ASN A 76 -5.14 -24.16 1.72
CA ASN A 76 -5.57 -25.52 2.08
C ASN A 76 -7.09 -25.63 2.20
N VAL A 77 -7.82 -24.58 1.82
CA VAL A 77 -9.28 -24.46 1.92
C VAL A 77 -9.86 -24.00 0.59
N LYS A 78 -11.13 -24.32 0.35
CA LYS A 78 -11.85 -23.89 -0.85
C LYS A 78 -12.69 -22.65 -0.55
N ASP A 79 -12.98 -21.88 -1.59
CA ASP A 79 -13.94 -20.77 -1.49
C ASP A 79 -15.32 -21.30 -1.07
N GLY A 80 -15.94 -20.65 -0.08
CA GLY A 80 -17.16 -21.11 0.58
C GLY A 80 -16.98 -22.28 1.55
N GLY A 81 -15.76 -22.81 1.71
CA GLY A 81 -15.49 -23.94 2.60
C GLY A 81 -15.62 -23.58 4.08
N GLU A 82 -16.11 -24.53 4.89
CA GLU A 82 -16.18 -24.37 6.34
C GLU A 82 -14.79 -24.50 6.98
N VAL A 83 -14.51 -23.63 7.94
CA VAL A 83 -13.28 -23.62 8.74
C VAL A 83 -13.59 -23.56 10.22
N LYS A 84 -12.75 -24.22 11.01
CA LYS A 84 -12.83 -24.20 12.48
C LYS A 84 -11.78 -23.28 13.06
N ALA A 85 -12.10 -22.64 14.19
CA ALA A 85 -11.13 -21.89 14.98
C ALA A 85 -9.87 -22.75 15.25
N GLY A 86 -8.69 -22.20 14.98
CA GLY A 86 -7.40 -22.89 15.11
C GLY A 86 -6.93 -23.64 13.86
N GLN A 87 -7.72 -23.68 12.77
CA GLN A 87 -7.32 -24.31 11.52
C GLN A 87 -6.38 -23.41 10.71
N THR A 88 -5.27 -23.97 10.23
CA THR A 88 -4.39 -23.30 9.27
C THR A 88 -5.01 -23.36 7.88
N VAL A 89 -5.29 -22.20 7.30
CA VAL A 89 -5.99 -22.06 6.02
C VAL A 89 -5.04 -21.74 4.87
N ALA A 90 -3.88 -21.14 5.14
CA ALA A 90 -2.86 -20.87 4.15
C ALA A 90 -1.45 -20.91 4.76
N ASN A 91 -0.45 -21.25 3.96
CA ASN A 91 0.96 -21.27 4.34
C ASN A 91 1.89 -20.89 3.17
N TRP A 92 3.06 -20.34 3.47
CA TRP A 92 4.07 -19.93 2.48
C TRP A 92 5.47 -19.96 3.09
N ASP A 93 6.48 -19.84 2.23
CA ASP A 93 7.87 -19.67 2.66
C ASP A 93 8.17 -18.17 2.84
N PRO A 94 8.42 -17.67 4.07
CA PRO A 94 8.64 -16.25 4.30
C PRO A 94 10.00 -15.74 3.82
N HIS A 95 10.93 -16.64 3.47
CA HIS A 95 12.28 -16.27 3.04
C HIS A 95 12.48 -16.36 1.53
N ASN A 96 11.49 -16.85 0.80
CA ASN A 96 11.59 -17.07 -0.63
C ASN A 96 10.34 -16.55 -1.32
N HIS A 97 10.53 -15.76 -2.38
CA HIS A 97 9.46 -15.41 -3.30
C HIS A 97 9.35 -16.52 -4.36
N PRO A 98 8.30 -17.35 -4.35
CA PRO A 98 8.14 -18.39 -5.36
C PRO A 98 7.77 -17.77 -6.71
N ILE A 99 8.24 -18.40 -7.80
CA ILE A 99 7.71 -18.22 -9.15
C ILE A 99 6.88 -19.47 -9.42
N VAL A 100 5.58 -19.28 -9.67
CA VAL A 100 4.60 -20.37 -9.78
C VAL A 100 4.20 -20.53 -11.24
N SER A 101 4.08 -21.78 -11.71
CA SER A 101 3.56 -22.05 -13.04
C SER A 101 2.04 -22.00 -13.08
N GLU A 102 1.47 -21.34 -14.08
CA GLU A 102 0.02 -21.29 -14.32
C GLU A 102 -0.45 -22.37 -15.30
N VAL A 103 0.49 -23.10 -15.93
CA VAL A 103 0.21 -24.12 -16.95
C VAL A 103 0.90 -25.43 -16.62
N ALA A 104 0.31 -26.55 -17.03
CA ALA A 104 0.94 -27.86 -16.91
C ALA A 104 1.73 -28.20 -18.17
N GLY A 105 2.98 -28.65 -18.01
CA GLY A 105 3.86 -29.00 -19.14
C GLY A 105 5.24 -29.47 -18.67
N PHE A 106 6.26 -29.21 -19.48
CA PHE A 106 7.65 -29.57 -19.21
C PHE A 106 8.53 -28.33 -19.19
N MET A 107 9.51 -28.28 -18.28
CA MET A 107 10.44 -27.17 -18.19
C MET A 107 11.48 -27.22 -19.30
N ARG A 108 11.64 -26.10 -20.00
CA ARG A 108 12.72 -25.84 -20.95
C ARG A 108 13.55 -24.66 -20.47
N PHE A 109 14.83 -24.91 -20.25
CA PHE A 109 15.80 -23.87 -19.91
C PHE A 109 16.29 -23.14 -21.16
N ILE A 110 16.34 -21.82 -21.07
CA ILE A 110 16.87 -20.92 -22.09
C ILE A 110 17.95 -20.06 -21.41
N ASP A 111 19.12 -19.94 -22.04
CA ASP A 111 20.29 -19.23 -21.50
C ASP A 111 20.83 -19.77 -20.16
N PHE A 112 20.66 -21.07 -19.89
CA PHE A 112 21.30 -21.76 -18.77
C PHE A 112 22.65 -22.32 -19.22
N ILE A 113 23.73 -21.69 -18.76
CA ILE A 113 25.11 -22.07 -19.04
C ILE A 113 25.82 -22.20 -17.70
N ASP A 114 26.22 -23.43 -17.37
CA ASP A 114 26.86 -23.76 -16.11
C ASP A 114 28.19 -22.98 -15.94
N GLY A 115 28.41 -22.46 -14.74
CA GLY A 115 29.56 -21.61 -14.40
C GLY A 115 29.49 -20.18 -14.96
N VAL A 116 28.55 -19.90 -15.86
CA VAL A 116 28.40 -18.57 -16.50
C VAL A 116 27.12 -17.89 -16.03
N THR A 117 25.96 -18.41 -16.41
CA THR A 117 24.66 -17.84 -16.02
C THR A 117 24.06 -18.54 -14.80
N VAL A 118 24.53 -19.75 -14.48
CA VAL A 118 24.05 -20.58 -13.39
C VAL A 118 25.23 -21.18 -12.63
N ILE A 119 25.14 -21.25 -11.30
CA ILE A 119 26.08 -21.98 -10.45
C ILE A 119 25.30 -23.07 -9.72
N GLU A 120 25.81 -24.29 -9.76
CA GLU A 120 25.27 -25.39 -8.96
C GLU A 120 25.69 -25.23 -7.50
N LYS A 121 24.70 -25.25 -6.61
CA LYS A 121 24.86 -25.25 -5.16
C LYS A 121 24.22 -26.51 -4.61
N THR A 122 25.04 -27.35 -4.02
CA THR A 122 24.56 -28.47 -3.22
C THR A 122 24.26 -27.95 -1.82
N ASP A 123 23.04 -28.17 -1.36
CA ASP A 123 22.68 -27.92 0.03
C ASP A 123 23.35 -28.98 0.92
N GLU A 124 24.22 -28.54 1.84
CA GLU A 124 24.99 -29.43 2.72
C GLU A 124 24.10 -30.24 3.68
N LEU A 125 22.89 -29.79 3.98
CA LEU A 125 21.95 -30.47 4.88
C LEU A 125 21.12 -31.54 4.16
N THR A 126 20.64 -31.24 2.95
CA THR A 126 19.73 -32.12 2.21
C THR A 126 20.42 -32.96 1.14
N GLY A 127 21.64 -32.59 0.74
CA GLY A 127 22.38 -33.19 -0.36
C GLY A 127 21.77 -32.91 -1.75
N LEU A 128 20.72 -32.09 -1.81
CA LEU A 128 20.05 -31.74 -3.06
C LEU A 128 20.86 -30.67 -3.80
N ALA A 129 21.12 -30.92 -5.08
CA ALA A 129 21.71 -29.95 -5.98
C ALA A 129 20.65 -28.96 -6.46
N SER A 130 20.92 -27.67 -6.25
CA SER A 130 20.09 -26.55 -6.69
C SER A 130 20.90 -25.65 -7.61
N ARG A 131 20.24 -24.99 -8.55
CA ARG A 131 20.89 -24.11 -9.53
C ARG A 131 20.59 -22.65 -9.19
N GLU A 132 21.61 -21.87 -8.85
CA GLU A 132 21.46 -20.44 -8.57
C GLU A 132 21.83 -19.59 -9.79
N ILE A 133 20.96 -18.65 -10.16
CA ILE A 133 21.22 -17.70 -11.25
C ILE A 133 22.27 -16.68 -10.83
N THR A 134 23.34 -16.55 -11.62
CA THR A 134 24.42 -15.60 -11.35
C THR A 134 24.03 -14.16 -11.67
N ASP A 135 24.61 -13.18 -10.97
CA ASP A 135 24.43 -11.76 -11.31
C ASP A 135 25.09 -11.45 -12.68
N PRO A 136 24.37 -10.87 -13.66
CA PRO A 136 24.92 -10.42 -14.94
C PRO A 136 26.21 -9.59 -14.82
N LYS A 137 26.37 -8.82 -13.73
CA LYS A 137 27.59 -8.01 -13.49
C LYS A 137 28.84 -8.87 -13.27
N ARG A 138 28.68 -10.10 -12.77
CA ARG A 138 29.77 -11.05 -12.52
C ARG A 138 30.12 -11.89 -13.75
N ARG A 139 29.36 -11.78 -14.84
CA ARG A 139 29.55 -12.56 -16.06
C ARG A 139 30.56 -11.89 -17.01
N GLY A 140 31.24 -12.70 -17.81
CA GLY A 140 32.12 -12.23 -18.90
C GLY A 140 31.36 -11.41 -19.95
N ALA A 141 32.07 -10.59 -20.73
CA ALA A 141 31.47 -9.59 -21.62
C ALA A 141 30.41 -10.13 -22.60
N GLN A 142 30.61 -11.33 -23.16
CA GLN A 142 29.64 -11.97 -24.07
C GLN A 142 28.43 -12.60 -23.37
N ALA A 143 28.50 -12.83 -22.05
CA ALA A 143 27.45 -13.46 -21.26
C ALA A 143 26.61 -12.47 -20.44
N LYS A 144 26.92 -11.17 -20.50
CA LYS A 144 26.17 -10.12 -19.80
C LYS A 144 24.76 -9.94 -20.35
N ASP A 145 24.57 -10.21 -21.64
CA ASP A 145 23.27 -10.05 -22.31
C ASP A 145 22.39 -11.29 -22.22
N LEU A 146 22.93 -12.43 -21.78
CA LEU A 146 22.16 -13.65 -21.56
C LEU A 146 21.11 -13.46 -20.46
N ARG A 147 19.91 -14.00 -20.67
CA ARG A 147 18.75 -13.86 -19.80
C ARG A 147 18.21 -15.25 -19.47
N PRO A 148 18.63 -15.85 -18.34
CA PRO A 148 18.14 -17.16 -17.92
C PRO A 148 16.63 -17.15 -17.78
N VAL A 149 15.97 -17.98 -18.57
CA VAL A 149 14.51 -18.08 -18.64
C VAL A 149 14.11 -19.55 -18.48
N VAL A 150 13.07 -19.78 -17.68
CA VAL A 150 12.37 -21.06 -17.64
C VAL A 150 11.12 -20.92 -18.49
N ARG A 151 11.00 -21.72 -19.56
CA ARG A 151 9.80 -21.78 -20.39
C ARG A 151 9.09 -23.10 -20.18
N ILE A 152 7.75 -23.08 -20.18
CA ILE A 152 6.94 -24.30 -20.10
C ILE A 152 6.46 -24.65 -21.50
N VAL A 153 6.72 -25.89 -21.89
CA VAL A 153 6.37 -26.45 -23.21
C VAL A 153 5.45 -27.66 -23.06
N ASP A 154 4.73 -27.99 -24.13
CA ASP A 154 3.96 -29.23 -24.20
C ASP A 154 4.88 -30.47 -24.41
N LYS A 155 4.26 -31.65 -24.55
CA LYS A 155 4.96 -32.92 -24.80
C LYS A 155 5.75 -32.93 -26.11
N ASP A 156 5.35 -32.10 -27.07
CA ASP A 156 5.94 -32.01 -28.42
C ASP A 156 6.98 -30.88 -28.50
N GLY A 157 7.22 -30.17 -27.39
CA GLY A 157 8.20 -29.08 -27.29
C GLY A 157 7.69 -27.73 -27.79
N LYS A 158 6.39 -27.60 -28.05
CA LYS A 158 5.74 -26.33 -28.44
C LYS A 158 5.49 -25.47 -27.22
N ASP A 159 5.63 -24.16 -27.41
CA ASP A 159 5.43 -23.18 -26.34
C ASP A 159 3.96 -23.12 -25.91
N LEU A 160 3.73 -23.29 -24.62
CA LEU A 160 2.43 -23.03 -24.00
C LEU A 160 2.28 -21.54 -23.75
N THR A 161 1.06 -21.02 -23.77
CA THR A 161 0.76 -19.62 -23.44
C THR A 161 0.19 -19.49 -22.04
N ILE A 162 0.41 -18.33 -21.40
CA ILE A 162 -0.19 -18.03 -20.10
C ILE A 162 -1.72 -17.86 -20.29
N PRO A 163 -2.56 -18.52 -19.48
CA PRO A 163 -4.01 -18.46 -19.63
C PRO A 163 -4.53 -17.02 -19.68
N GLY A 164 -5.32 -16.70 -20.71
CA GLY A 164 -5.87 -15.35 -20.90
C GLY A 164 -4.93 -14.36 -21.60
N THR A 165 -3.77 -14.79 -22.10
CA THR A 165 -2.86 -13.95 -22.88
C THR A 165 -2.26 -14.72 -24.08
N ASP A 166 -1.77 -13.99 -25.07
CA ASP A 166 -1.00 -14.54 -26.19
C ASP A 166 0.51 -14.68 -25.85
N LEU A 167 0.88 -14.44 -24.60
CA LEU A 167 2.27 -14.50 -24.16
C LEU A 167 2.69 -15.95 -23.87
N PRO A 168 3.89 -16.38 -24.31
CA PRO A 168 4.40 -17.69 -23.94
C PRO A 168 4.59 -17.78 -22.42
N ALA A 169 4.33 -18.96 -21.85
CA ALA A 169 4.56 -19.31 -20.45
C ALA A 169 6.07 -19.40 -20.17
N GLN A 170 6.70 -18.23 -20.15
CA GLN A 170 8.11 -18.05 -19.92
C GLN A 170 8.34 -17.15 -18.71
N TYR A 171 9.22 -17.58 -17.83
CA TYR A 171 9.53 -16.92 -16.57
C TYR A 171 11.01 -16.51 -16.61
N LEU A 172 11.25 -15.21 -16.75
CA LEU A 172 12.58 -14.65 -16.65
C LEU A 172 13.05 -14.75 -15.20
N LEU A 173 14.23 -15.34 -14.99
CA LEU A 173 14.76 -15.53 -13.65
C LEU A 173 15.71 -14.40 -13.27
N PRO A 174 15.38 -13.60 -12.24
CA PRO A 174 16.30 -12.59 -11.75
C PRO A 174 17.55 -13.21 -11.11
N PRO A 175 18.62 -12.42 -10.91
CA PRO A 175 19.81 -12.87 -10.18
C PRO A 175 19.45 -13.47 -8.82
N ARG A 176 20.21 -14.50 -8.41
CA ARG A 176 20.02 -15.27 -7.17
C ARG A 176 18.79 -16.17 -7.12
N SER A 177 17.96 -16.19 -8.17
CA SER A 177 16.89 -17.18 -8.26
C SER A 177 17.47 -18.58 -8.18
N ILE A 178 16.83 -19.44 -7.39
CA ILE A 178 17.20 -20.84 -7.18
C ILE A 178 16.19 -21.71 -7.92
N VAL A 179 16.69 -22.57 -8.80
CA VAL A 179 15.93 -23.55 -9.56
C VAL A 179 16.27 -24.94 -9.04
N ASN A 180 15.28 -25.63 -8.50
CA ASN A 180 15.45 -26.97 -7.94
C ASN A 180 15.08 -28.08 -8.95
N LEU A 181 14.24 -27.75 -9.94
CA LEU A 181 13.81 -28.68 -10.97
C LEU A 181 14.86 -28.79 -12.08
N GLN A 182 14.87 -29.93 -12.78
CA GLN A 182 15.78 -30.18 -13.89
C GLN A 182 15.16 -29.79 -15.23
N HIS A 183 16.01 -29.64 -16.25
CA HIS A 183 15.54 -29.48 -17.63
C HIS A 183 14.71 -30.70 -18.04
N GLY A 184 13.55 -30.47 -18.65
CA GLY A 184 12.60 -31.51 -19.04
C GLY A 184 11.76 -32.07 -17.90
N ALA A 185 11.87 -31.55 -16.67
CA ALA A 185 11.00 -31.96 -15.57
C ALA A 185 9.54 -31.59 -15.86
N ALA A 186 8.61 -32.47 -15.50
CA ALA A 186 7.19 -32.19 -15.56
C ALA A 186 6.81 -31.18 -14.46
N VAL A 187 6.01 -30.19 -14.83
CA VAL A 187 5.50 -29.13 -13.96
C VAL A 187 4.00 -29.08 -14.11
N GLY A 188 3.28 -29.15 -12.99
CA GLY A 188 1.86 -28.96 -12.91
C GLY A 188 1.47 -27.50 -12.71
N VAL A 189 0.17 -27.24 -12.84
CA VAL A 189 -0.41 -25.95 -12.48
C VAL A 189 -0.23 -25.73 -10.96
N GLY A 190 0.34 -24.58 -10.58
CA GLY A 190 0.62 -24.22 -9.19
C GLY A 190 1.99 -24.67 -8.66
N ASP A 191 2.76 -25.44 -9.44
CA ASP A 191 4.11 -25.86 -9.02
C ASP A 191 5.09 -24.69 -9.01
N VAL A 192 6.02 -24.70 -8.05
CA VAL A 192 7.07 -23.69 -7.93
C VAL A 192 8.22 -24.02 -8.88
N VAL A 193 8.39 -23.19 -9.92
CA VAL A 193 9.45 -23.39 -10.93
C VAL A 193 10.80 -22.85 -10.47
N ALA A 194 10.79 -21.79 -9.66
CA ALA A 194 11.99 -21.18 -9.10
C ALA A 194 11.63 -20.43 -7.81
N LYS A 195 12.63 -20.19 -6.97
CA LYS A 195 12.51 -19.43 -5.73
C LYS A 195 13.49 -18.27 -5.76
N ILE A 196 13.05 -17.07 -5.45
CA ILE A 196 13.93 -15.92 -5.28
C ILE A 196 14.16 -15.74 -3.78
N PRO A 197 15.36 -15.98 -3.26
CA PRO A 197 15.66 -15.70 -1.86
C PRO A 197 15.40 -14.22 -1.59
N GLN A 198 14.46 -13.95 -0.70
CA GLN A 198 14.30 -12.62 -0.16
C GLN A 198 15.39 -12.43 0.89
N GLU A 199 16.21 -11.40 0.73
CA GLU A 199 16.99 -10.96 1.88
C GLU A 199 15.98 -10.63 2.97
N ALA A 200 16.06 -11.34 4.10
CA ALA A 200 15.21 -11.10 5.25
C ALA A 200 15.20 -9.58 5.46
N SER A 201 14.02 -8.97 5.25
CA SER A 201 13.82 -7.52 5.29
C SER A 201 14.75 -6.99 6.37
N LYS A 202 15.77 -6.23 5.95
CA LYS A 202 16.69 -5.55 6.88
C LYS A 202 15.80 -5.01 7.98
N THR A 203 16.16 -5.33 9.23
CA THR A 203 15.38 -5.04 10.43
C THR A 203 14.59 -3.77 10.17
N ARG A 204 13.26 -3.88 9.93
CA ARG A 204 12.42 -2.69 9.78
C ARG A 204 12.84 -1.82 10.96
N ASP A 205 13.18 -0.57 10.73
CA ASP A 205 13.61 0.34 11.79
C ASP A 205 12.38 0.71 12.64
N ILE A 206 11.80 -0.31 13.31
CA ILE A 206 10.72 -0.19 14.30
C ILE A 206 11.24 0.60 15.51
N THR A 207 12.57 0.78 15.60
CA THR A 207 13.30 1.57 16.59
C THR A 207 13.19 3.07 16.40
N GLY A 208 12.57 3.57 15.33
CA GLY A 208 12.43 5.00 15.07
C GLY A 208 11.67 5.81 16.14
N GLY A 209 11.05 5.16 17.13
CA GLY A 209 10.52 5.80 18.33
C GLY A 209 9.59 6.97 18.05
N LEU A 210 9.66 8.03 18.86
CA LEU A 210 8.88 9.24 18.64
C LEU A 210 9.21 10.00 17.33
N PRO A 211 10.48 10.08 16.87
CA PRO A 211 10.81 10.68 15.57
C PRO A 211 10.01 10.11 14.40
N ARG A 212 9.82 8.79 14.38
CA ARG A 212 9.00 8.11 13.37
C ARG A 212 7.56 8.61 13.36
N VAL A 213 6.95 8.74 14.53
CA VAL A 213 5.59 9.26 14.69
C VAL A 213 5.51 10.71 14.23
N ALA A 214 6.54 11.51 14.50
CA ALA A 214 6.62 12.89 14.03
C ALA A 214 6.69 12.97 12.49
N ASP A 215 7.49 12.11 11.85
CA ASP A 215 7.58 12.08 10.39
C ASP A 215 6.24 11.67 9.74
N LEU A 216 5.51 10.73 10.34
CA LEU A 216 4.18 10.32 9.89
C LEU A 216 3.16 11.47 10.03
N PHE A 217 3.14 12.18 11.18
CA PHE A 217 2.24 13.32 11.38
C PHE A 217 2.61 14.55 10.55
N GLU A 218 3.87 14.70 10.16
CA GLU A 218 4.29 15.74 9.22
C GLU A 218 4.14 15.31 7.75
N ALA A 219 3.63 14.09 7.50
CA ALA A 219 3.49 13.51 6.17
C ALA A 219 4.79 13.62 5.34
N ARG A 220 5.94 13.37 5.99
CA ARG A 220 7.25 13.48 5.33
C ARG A 220 7.48 12.30 4.40
N LYS A 221 8.15 12.56 3.28
CA LYS A 221 8.57 11.51 2.35
C LYS A 221 9.76 10.74 2.94
N PRO A 222 9.71 9.40 2.97
CA PRO A 222 10.87 8.60 3.36
C PRO A 222 12.08 8.87 2.45
N LYS A 223 13.29 8.61 2.96
CA LYS A 223 14.53 8.75 2.17
C LYS A 223 14.55 7.79 0.97
N GLU A 224 14.05 6.57 1.20
CA GLU A 224 13.95 5.50 0.22
C GLU A 224 12.50 5.04 0.09
N PRO A 225 11.66 5.78 -0.66
CA PRO A 225 10.24 5.47 -0.76
C PRO A 225 10.01 4.22 -1.61
N ALA A 226 9.07 3.38 -1.17
CA ALA A 226 8.52 2.33 -2.00
C ALA A 226 7.90 2.94 -3.27
N ILE A 227 8.02 2.25 -4.39
CA ILE A 227 7.32 2.62 -5.61
C ILE A 227 6.08 1.72 -5.71
N LEU A 228 4.92 2.35 -5.80
CA LEU A 228 3.63 1.69 -5.93
C LEU A 228 3.21 1.65 -7.41
N ALA A 229 2.44 0.63 -7.80
CA ALA A 229 1.89 0.50 -9.14
C ALA A 229 0.88 1.62 -9.42
N GLU A 230 1.09 2.40 -10.48
CA GLU A 230 0.21 3.51 -10.89
C GLU A 230 -1.11 3.03 -11.51
N THR A 231 -1.07 1.87 -12.15
CA THR A 231 -2.21 1.22 -12.81
C THR A 231 -2.19 -0.28 -12.52
N SER A 232 -3.36 -0.93 -12.65
CA SER A 232 -3.47 -2.39 -12.60
C SER A 232 -3.10 -2.98 -13.95
N GLY A 233 -2.34 -4.08 -13.96
CA GLY A 233 -1.95 -4.74 -15.20
C GLY A 233 -0.78 -5.72 -15.03
N MET A 234 -0.31 -6.23 -16.16
CA MET A 234 0.82 -7.16 -16.20
C MET A 234 2.14 -6.40 -16.26
N ILE A 235 3.12 -6.83 -15.46
CA ILE A 235 4.47 -6.27 -15.43
C ILE A 235 5.28 -6.78 -16.63
N SER A 236 5.96 -5.85 -17.29
CA SER A 236 7.01 -6.13 -18.27
C SER A 236 8.18 -5.16 -18.08
N PHE A 237 9.35 -5.51 -18.61
CA PHE A 237 10.51 -4.65 -18.55
C PHE A 237 10.90 -4.17 -19.95
N GLY A 238 11.03 -2.84 -20.08
CA GLY A 238 11.48 -2.22 -21.32
C GLY A 238 13.00 -2.18 -21.47
N LYS A 239 13.47 -1.50 -22.51
CA LYS A 239 14.91 -1.30 -22.72
C LYS A 239 15.51 -0.44 -21.61
N ASP A 240 16.54 -0.96 -20.97
CA ASP A 240 17.31 -0.24 -19.95
C ASP A 240 17.89 1.07 -20.48
N THR A 241 17.85 2.10 -19.65
CA THR A 241 18.54 3.38 -19.87
C THR A 241 19.84 3.42 -19.04
N LYS A 242 20.73 4.40 -19.29
CA LYS A 242 21.92 4.63 -18.45
C LYS A 242 21.49 4.88 -17.00
N GLY A 243 21.67 3.88 -16.14
CA GLY A 243 21.44 3.95 -14.69
C GLY A 243 20.01 3.66 -14.21
N LYS A 244 19.03 3.54 -15.12
CA LYS A 244 17.62 3.25 -14.78
C LYS A 244 17.10 2.06 -15.58
N GLN A 245 16.31 1.23 -14.94
CA GLN A 245 15.53 0.14 -15.52
C GLN A 245 14.12 0.65 -15.81
N ARG A 246 13.57 0.30 -16.96
CA ARG A 246 12.21 0.71 -17.35
C ARG A 246 11.23 -0.39 -16.98
N LEU A 247 10.34 -0.10 -16.03
CA LEU A 247 9.19 -0.94 -15.73
C LEU A 247 8.02 -0.47 -16.59
N ILE A 248 7.30 -1.42 -17.18
CA ILE A 248 6.11 -1.17 -17.98
C ILE A 248 4.97 -1.98 -17.37
N ILE A 249 3.89 -1.31 -17.00
CA ILE A 249 2.67 -1.94 -16.52
C ILE A 249 1.66 -1.88 -17.68
N LYS A 250 1.24 -3.05 -18.17
CA LYS A 250 0.31 -3.19 -19.29
C LYS A 250 -1.09 -3.52 -18.77
N PRO A 251 -2.04 -2.56 -18.79
CA PRO A 251 -3.43 -2.86 -18.47
C PRO A 251 -4.06 -3.80 -19.51
N LEU A 252 -5.16 -4.47 -19.16
CA LEU A 252 -5.93 -5.28 -20.11
C LEU A 252 -6.55 -4.42 -21.23
N ASP A 253 -7.07 -3.24 -20.86
CA ASP A 253 -7.77 -2.31 -21.76
C ASP A 253 -7.29 -0.86 -21.53
N GLY A 254 -6.07 -0.52 -21.93
CA GLY A 254 -5.56 0.84 -21.76
C GLY A 254 -4.15 1.09 -22.29
N GLU A 255 -3.66 2.30 -22.06
CA GLU A 255 -2.28 2.65 -22.41
C GLU A 255 -1.28 2.07 -21.42
N GLU A 256 -0.13 1.66 -21.95
CA GLU A 256 0.99 1.17 -21.13
C GLU A 256 1.53 2.29 -20.25
N HIS A 257 1.70 2.00 -18.96
CA HIS A 257 2.31 2.92 -18.03
C HIS A 257 3.79 2.59 -17.84
N GLU A 258 4.67 3.51 -18.20
CA GLU A 258 6.12 3.35 -18.04
C GLU A 258 6.65 4.11 -16.82
N GLU A 259 7.43 3.44 -15.98
CA GLU A 259 8.11 4.03 -14.81
C GLU A 259 9.62 3.71 -14.85
N LEU A 260 10.46 4.72 -14.57
CA LEU A 260 11.92 4.58 -14.63
C LEU A 260 12.53 4.40 -13.24
N ILE A 261 12.85 3.14 -12.91
CA ILE A 261 13.35 2.74 -11.60
C ILE A 261 14.89 2.75 -11.60
N PRO A 262 15.57 3.38 -10.63
CA PRO A 262 17.02 3.30 -10.52
C PRO A 262 17.53 1.86 -10.29
N LYS A 263 18.59 1.45 -11.00
CA LYS A 263 19.11 0.06 -10.97
C LYS A 263 19.63 -0.43 -9.61
N TYR A 264 19.84 0.47 -8.65
CA TYR A 264 20.25 0.09 -7.29
C TYR A 264 19.06 -0.25 -6.39
N ARG A 265 17.83 0.08 -6.81
CA ARG A 265 16.61 -0.23 -6.08
C ARG A 265 16.19 -1.68 -6.39
N GLN A 266 15.75 -2.39 -5.38
CA GLN A 266 15.29 -3.77 -5.54
C GLN A 266 13.83 -3.80 -5.98
N ILE A 267 13.60 -4.27 -7.20
CA ILE A 267 12.27 -4.54 -7.72
C ILE A 267 11.82 -5.89 -7.16
N ILE A 268 10.66 -5.93 -6.52
CA ILE A 268 10.12 -7.14 -5.88
C ILE A 268 9.12 -7.87 -6.77
N VAL A 269 8.78 -7.32 -7.93
CA VAL A 269 7.94 -7.97 -8.96
C VAL A 269 8.80 -8.57 -10.08
N PHE A 270 8.25 -9.55 -10.78
CA PHE A 270 8.88 -10.16 -11.95
C PHE A 270 8.06 -9.97 -13.23
N GLU A 271 8.66 -10.28 -14.37
CA GLU A 271 8.03 -10.14 -15.69
C GLU A 271 6.90 -11.17 -15.87
N GLY A 272 5.74 -10.73 -16.36
CA GLY A 272 4.53 -11.54 -16.49
C GLY A 272 3.66 -11.57 -15.23
N GLU A 273 4.13 -11.01 -14.11
CA GLU A 273 3.34 -10.94 -12.88
C GLU A 273 2.22 -9.88 -13.00
N HIS A 274 1.02 -10.20 -12.51
CA HIS A 274 -0.11 -9.26 -12.48
C HIS A 274 -0.11 -8.46 -11.17
N VAL A 275 -0.16 -7.13 -11.28
CA VAL A 275 -0.23 -6.21 -10.13
C VAL A 275 -1.51 -5.38 -10.16
N GLU A 276 -2.01 -5.04 -8.99
CA GLU A 276 -3.11 -4.09 -8.84
C GLU A 276 -2.60 -2.67 -8.54
N LYS A 277 -3.38 -1.66 -8.90
CA LYS A 277 -3.08 -0.26 -8.59
C LYS A 277 -2.84 -0.05 -7.09
N GLY A 278 -1.74 0.61 -6.76
CA GLY A 278 -1.29 0.87 -5.39
C GLY A 278 -0.49 -0.28 -4.76
N GLU A 279 -0.23 -1.38 -5.46
CA GLU A 279 0.64 -2.44 -4.95
C GLU A 279 2.12 -2.07 -4.98
N THR A 280 2.89 -2.59 -4.02
CA THR A 280 4.32 -2.31 -3.96
C THR A 280 5.07 -3.09 -5.04
N VAL A 281 5.76 -2.34 -5.90
CA VAL A 281 6.57 -2.85 -7.01
C VAL A 281 8.05 -2.86 -6.64
N VAL A 282 8.48 -1.83 -5.91
CA VAL A 282 9.86 -1.66 -5.44
C VAL A 282 9.86 -1.62 -3.93
N ASP A 283 10.78 -2.37 -3.33
CA ASP A 283 10.92 -2.45 -1.88
C ASP A 283 11.21 -1.06 -1.28
N GLY A 284 10.67 -0.83 -0.08
CA GLY A 284 10.83 0.43 0.64
C GLY A 284 9.59 0.77 1.46
N GLU A 285 9.62 1.96 2.04
CA GLU A 285 8.51 2.45 2.83
C GLU A 285 7.52 3.24 1.96
N PRO A 286 6.21 2.91 1.96
CA PRO A 286 5.25 3.61 1.14
C PRO A 286 5.02 5.04 1.63
N THR A 287 5.03 5.98 0.70
CA THR A 287 4.77 7.40 0.97
C THR A 287 3.28 7.61 1.27
N PRO A 288 2.90 8.29 2.37
CA PRO A 288 1.50 8.58 2.69
C PRO A 288 0.73 9.28 1.54
N GLN A 289 1.38 10.18 0.80
CA GLN A 289 0.78 10.84 -0.36
C GLN A 289 0.46 9.88 -1.51
N ASP A 290 1.32 8.90 -1.77
CA ASP A 290 1.08 7.91 -2.84
C ASP A 290 -0.04 6.95 -2.43
N ILE A 291 -0.11 6.57 -1.15
CA ILE A 291 -1.23 5.79 -0.62
C ILE A 291 -2.55 6.56 -0.81
N LEU A 292 -2.59 7.86 -0.49
CA LEU A 292 -3.79 8.68 -0.67
C LEU A 292 -4.23 8.73 -2.13
N ARG A 293 -3.30 8.98 -3.05
CA ARG A 293 -3.58 9.16 -4.47
C ARG A 293 -3.99 7.85 -5.16
N LEU A 294 -3.37 6.73 -4.78
CA LEU A 294 -3.57 5.45 -5.45
C LEU A 294 -4.66 4.60 -4.80
N LYS A 295 -4.78 4.64 -3.47
CA LYS A 295 -5.69 3.79 -2.69
C LYS A 295 -6.81 4.54 -1.98
N GLY A 296 -6.70 5.87 -1.87
CA GLY A 296 -7.73 6.71 -1.25
C GLY A 296 -7.57 6.90 0.26
N VAL A 297 -8.56 7.60 0.84
CA VAL A 297 -8.55 8.08 2.22
C VAL A 297 -8.60 6.93 3.25
N SER A 298 -9.42 5.91 3.00
CA SER A 298 -9.61 4.80 3.94
C SER A 298 -8.33 4.01 4.15
N GLU A 299 -7.66 3.65 3.05
CA GLU A 299 -6.39 2.90 3.09
C GLU A 299 -5.26 3.73 3.71
N LEU A 300 -5.21 5.03 3.41
CA LEU A 300 -4.28 5.93 4.09
C LEU A 300 -4.52 5.98 5.60
N ALA A 301 -5.78 6.13 6.03
CA ALA A 301 -6.12 6.23 7.44
C ALA A 301 -5.75 4.93 8.18
N ALA A 302 -6.09 3.77 7.60
CA ALA A 302 -5.72 2.47 8.15
C ALA A 302 -4.19 2.31 8.27
N TYR A 303 -3.45 2.72 7.25
CA TYR A 303 -1.98 2.71 7.26
C TYR A 303 -1.41 3.59 8.37
N LEU A 304 -1.81 4.86 8.44
CA LEU A 304 -1.30 5.82 9.44
C LEU A 304 -1.67 5.40 10.87
N VAL A 305 -2.91 4.96 11.10
CA VAL A 305 -3.34 4.44 12.41
C VAL A 305 -2.45 3.26 12.78
N LYS A 306 -2.30 2.27 11.90
CA LYS A 306 -1.49 1.08 12.18
C LYS A 306 -0.04 1.44 12.50
N GLU A 307 0.64 2.21 11.66
CA GLU A 307 2.06 2.52 11.85
C GLU A 307 2.32 3.34 13.12
N ILE A 308 1.47 4.33 13.43
CA ILE A 308 1.58 5.11 14.66
C ILE A 308 1.30 4.22 15.87
N GLN A 309 0.26 3.39 15.78
CA GLN A 309 -0.18 2.53 16.86
C GLN A 309 0.83 1.42 17.18
N ASP A 310 1.50 0.88 16.17
CA ASP A 310 2.57 -0.11 16.34
C ASP A 310 3.74 0.48 17.15
N VAL A 311 4.08 1.76 16.95
CA VAL A 311 5.09 2.46 17.78
C VAL A 311 4.63 2.61 19.23
N TYR A 312 3.38 3.04 19.48
CA TYR A 312 2.87 3.18 20.85
C TYR A 312 2.74 1.83 21.56
N ARG A 313 2.30 0.78 20.85
CA ARG A 313 2.20 -0.59 21.35
C ARG A 313 3.58 -1.15 21.71
N LEU A 314 4.58 -0.91 20.88
CA LEU A 314 5.97 -1.31 21.16
C LEU A 314 6.47 -0.68 22.46
N GLN A 315 6.01 0.53 22.79
CA GLN A 315 6.33 1.22 24.04
C GLN A 315 5.39 0.87 25.21
N GLY A 316 4.52 -0.13 25.04
CA GLY A 316 3.57 -0.60 26.05
C GLY A 316 2.40 0.36 26.32
N VAL A 317 2.22 1.41 25.51
CA VAL A 317 1.13 2.37 25.66
C VAL A 317 -0.04 1.97 24.76
N LYS A 318 -1.17 1.64 25.39
CA LYS A 318 -2.41 1.34 24.68
C LYS A 318 -3.21 2.62 24.47
N ILE A 319 -3.36 3.03 23.22
CA ILE A 319 -4.21 4.14 22.79
C ILE A 319 -5.37 3.56 21.97
N ASN A 320 -6.57 4.14 22.02
CA ASN A 320 -7.62 3.72 21.11
C ASN A 320 -7.47 4.45 19.77
N ASP A 321 -7.66 3.73 18.66
CA ASP A 321 -7.47 4.22 17.29
C ASP A 321 -8.25 5.53 17.01
N LYS A 322 -9.42 5.71 17.66
CA LYS A 322 -10.24 6.94 17.56
C LYS A 322 -9.45 8.23 17.80
N HIS A 323 -8.42 8.19 18.65
CA HIS A 323 -7.62 9.38 18.97
C HIS A 323 -6.68 9.76 17.84
N ILE A 324 -6.11 8.77 17.15
CA ILE A 324 -5.21 8.99 16.01
C ILE A 324 -6.03 9.42 14.80
N GLU A 325 -7.20 8.82 14.59
CA GLU A 325 -8.14 9.18 13.53
C GLU A 325 -8.55 10.66 13.58
N VAL A 326 -8.71 11.24 14.78
CA VAL A 326 -9.00 12.68 14.95
C VAL A 326 -7.87 13.53 14.36
N ILE A 327 -6.61 13.12 14.50
CA ILE A 327 -5.46 13.85 13.94
C ILE A 327 -5.41 13.67 12.43
N ILE A 328 -5.56 12.44 11.94
CA ILE A 328 -5.59 12.15 10.49
C ILE A 328 -6.71 12.93 9.79
N ARG A 329 -7.88 13.06 10.44
CA ARG A 329 -8.98 13.90 9.95
C ARG A 329 -8.57 15.37 9.78
N GLN A 330 -7.72 15.91 10.67
CA GLN A 330 -7.20 17.28 10.52
C GLN A 330 -6.17 17.39 9.40
N MET A 331 -5.35 16.35 9.20
CA MET A 331 -4.36 16.29 8.10
C MET A 331 -5.03 16.23 6.72
N LEU A 332 -6.24 15.66 6.63
CA LEU A 332 -7.08 15.54 5.43
C LEU A 332 -8.16 16.62 5.30
N ARG A 333 -8.00 17.76 6.00
CA ARG A 333 -9.00 18.83 6.03
C ARG A 333 -9.10 19.61 4.71
N LYS A 334 -8.09 19.53 3.85
CA LYS A 334 -8.00 20.26 2.58
C LYS A 334 -8.20 19.34 1.38
N VAL A 335 -8.75 19.92 0.32
CA VAL A 335 -8.85 19.32 -1.01
C VAL A 335 -8.30 20.31 -2.03
N GLU A 336 -7.77 19.79 -3.12
CA GLU A 336 -7.29 20.57 -4.27
C GLU A 336 -8.31 20.48 -5.39
N ILE A 337 -8.61 21.61 -6.02
CA ILE A 337 -9.52 21.65 -7.18
C ILE A 337 -8.77 21.17 -8.42
N VAL A 338 -9.18 20.02 -8.95
CA VAL A 338 -8.62 19.46 -10.20
C VAL A 338 -9.30 20.08 -11.41
N ASP A 339 -10.61 20.25 -11.31
CA ASP A 339 -11.47 20.84 -12.33
C ASP A 339 -12.46 21.77 -11.65
N GLN A 340 -12.41 23.05 -11.97
CA GLN A 340 -13.22 24.09 -11.35
C GLN A 340 -14.71 23.97 -11.70
N GLY A 341 -15.08 23.31 -12.80
CA GLY A 341 -16.46 23.31 -13.29
C GLY A 341 -17.04 24.74 -13.37
N ASP A 342 -18.27 24.90 -12.88
CA ASP A 342 -18.92 26.22 -12.74
C ASP A 342 -18.75 26.82 -11.32
N SER A 343 -17.79 26.32 -10.55
CA SER A 343 -17.51 26.84 -9.22
C SER A 343 -16.77 28.18 -9.28
N LYS A 344 -16.69 28.85 -8.13
CA LYS A 344 -15.92 30.09 -7.94
C LYS A 344 -14.41 29.86 -7.74
N TYR A 345 -13.96 28.61 -7.71
CA TYR A 345 -12.58 28.26 -7.38
C TYR A 345 -11.73 28.17 -8.64
N LEU A 346 -10.41 28.19 -8.45
CA LEU A 346 -9.43 28.01 -9.53
C LEU A 346 -8.85 26.60 -9.52
N ASN A 347 -8.47 26.09 -10.69
CA ASN A 347 -7.70 24.84 -10.80
C ASN A 347 -6.38 24.95 -10.03
N GLY A 348 -6.06 23.92 -9.23
CA GLY A 348 -4.91 23.88 -8.32
C GLY A 348 -5.12 24.62 -6.99
N GLU A 349 -6.27 25.28 -6.78
CA GLU A 349 -6.57 25.95 -5.52
C GLU A 349 -6.81 24.92 -4.39
N GLN A 350 -6.22 25.14 -3.22
CA GLN A 350 -6.46 24.32 -2.04
C GLN A 350 -7.51 24.94 -1.13
N VAL A 351 -8.65 24.28 -1.02
CA VAL A 351 -9.81 24.74 -0.27
C VAL A 351 -10.14 23.80 0.89
N GLU A 352 -10.91 24.27 1.87
CA GLU A 352 -11.40 23.39 2.93
C GLU A 352 -12.43 22.40 2.37
N ARG A 353 -12.26 21.11 2.70
CA ARG A 353 -13.11 20.01 2.21
C ARG A 353 -14.60 20.30 2.41
N GLN A 354 -14.96 20.84 3.57
CA GLN A 354 -16.35 21.18 3.90
C GLN A 354 -16.92 22.25 2.96
N ARG A 355 -16.13 23.28 2.60
CA ARG A 355 -16.56 24.32 1.67
C ARG A 355 -16.70 23.81 0.24
N ALA A 356 -15.79 22.93 -0.20
CA ALA A 356 -15.92 22.29 -1.50
C ALA A 356 -17.21 21.46 -1.60
N ILE A 357 -17.56 20.74 -0.53
CA ILE A 357 -18.83 19.98 -0.45
C ILE A 357 -20.03 20.92 -0.50
N GLU A 358 -20.03 22.00 0.28
CA GLU A 358 -21.13 22.99 0.30
C GLU A 358 -21.29 23.69 -1.06
N GLU A 359 -20.18 24.04 -1.71
CA GLU A 359 -20.19 24.65 -3.04
C GLU A 359 -20.72 23.69 -4.10
N ASN A 360 -20.27 22.43 -4.10
CA ASN A 360 -20.80 21.41 -5.01
C ASN A 360 -22.29 21.12 -4.76
N ALA A 361 -22.75 21.13 -3.51
CA ALA A 361 -24.18 21.02 -3.20
C ALA A 361 -24.99 22.19 -3.80
N ARG A 362 -24.44 23.41 -3.74
CA ARG A 362 -25.04 24.62 -4.36
C ARG A 362 -25.10 24.52 -5.88
N LEU A 363 -24.04 24.03 -6.51
CA LEU A 363 -23.98 23.85 -7.97
C LEU A 363 -24.94 22.75 -8.43
N ALA A 364 -25.00 21.63 -7.71
CA ALA A 364 -25.94 20.54 -7.97
C ALA A 364 -27.39 21.02 -7.93
N ALA A 365 -27.77 21.82 -6.93
CA ALA A 365 -29.11 22.38 -6.80
C ALA A 365 -29.49 23.31 -7.98
N LYS A 366 -28.51 23.85 -8.71
CA LYS A 366 -28.71 24.70 -9.88
C LYS A 366 -28.55 23.96 -11.21
N GLY A 367 -28.27 22.65 -11.18
CA GLY A 367 -27.99 21.86 -12.39
C GLY A 367 -26.71 22.27 -13.13
N LEU A 368 -25.75 22.86 -12.42
CA LEU A 368 -24.47 23.32 -12.97
C LEU A 368 -23.38 22.24 -12.88
N ILE A 369 -22.28 22.43 -13.59
CA ILE A 369 -21.14 21.51 -13.60
C ILE A 369 -20.40 21.61 -12.26
N LEU A 370 -20.28 20.46 -11.58
CA LEU A 370 -19.61 20.36 -10.28
C LEU A 370 -18.10 20.50 -10.40
N ALA A 371 -17.46 21.04 -9.35
CA ALA A 371 -16.01 21.03 -9.24
C ALA A 371 -15.51 19.64 -8.87
N LYS A 372 -14.48 19.13 -9.56
CA LYS A 372 -13.76 17.91 -9.18
C LYS A 372 -12.64 18.26 -8.22
N VAL A 373 -12.55 17.50 -7.14
CA VAL A 373 -11.59 17.76 -6.07
C VAL A 373 -10.87 16.49 -5.66
N ASP A 374 -9.58 16.62 -5.40
CA ASP A 374 -8.75 15.54 -4.87
C ASP A 374 -8.33 15.85 -3.42
N PRO A 375 -8.36 14.87 -2.51
CA PRO A 375 -7.92 15.08 -1.14
C PRO A 375 -6.42 15.34 -1.08
N VAL A 376 -6.02 16.29 -0.23
CA VAL A 376 -4.60 16.62 0.00
C VAL A 376 -4.21 16.27 1.43
N LEU A 377 -3.15 15.49 1.58
CA LEU A 377 -2.56 15.21 2.87
C LEU A 377 -1.55 16.30 3.24
N LEU A 378 -1.84 17.02 4.33
CA LEU A 378 -0.93 18.02 4.89
C LEU A 378 -0.40 17.55 6.25
N GLY A 379 0.90 17.77 6.48
CA GLY A 379 1.50 17.60 7.81
C GLY A 379 0.85 18.53 8.84
N ILE A 380 0.84 18.14 10.12
CA ILE A 380 0.15 18.88 11.18
C ILE A 380 0.60 20.35 11.29
N THR A 381 1.87 20.66 11.03
CA THR A 381 2.36 22.05 11.03
C THR A 381 1.72 22.86 9.91
N LYS A 382 1.73 22.33 8.67
CA LYS A 382 1.13 23.00 7.51
C LYS A 382 -0.40 23.07 7.62
N ALA A 383 -1.04 22.01 8.11
CA ALA A 383 -2.49 21.98 8.33
C ALA A 383 -2.94 23.01 9.38
N SER A 384 -2.15 23.23 10.43
CA SER A 384 -2.44 24.21 11.50
C SER A 384 -2.27 25.66 11.05
N LEU A 385 -1.37 25.93 10.11
CA LEU A 385 -1.19 27.25 9.51
C LEU A 385 -2.27 27.57 8.46
N ALA A 386 -2.83 26.54 7.83
CA ALA A 386 -3.83 26.68 6.77
C ALA A 386 -5.29 26.67 7.28
N THR A 387 -5.53 26.99 8.56
CA THR A 387 -6.90 27.05 9.11
C THR A 387 -7.59 28.36 8.75
N GLU A 388 -8.93 28.37 8.72
CA GLU A 388 -9.69 29.59 8.41
C GLU A 388 -9.55 30.69 9.47
N SER A 389 -9.32 30.28 10.71
CA SER A 389 -9.11 31.24 11.77
C SER A 389 -7.68 31.74 11.75
N PHE A 390 -7.50 32.94 11.24
CA PHE A 390 -6.21 33.62 11.32
C PHE A 390 -5.83 33.90 12.79
N ILE A 391 -6.80 34.08 13.70
CA ILE A 391 -6.54 34.27 15.14
C ILE A 391 -5.91 33.00 15.73
N SER A 392 -6.48 31.83 15.44
CA SER A 392 -5.96 30.54 15.87
C SER A 392 -4.61 30.22 15.21
N SER A 393 -4.48 30.41 13.89
CA SER A 393 -3.22 30.16 13.17
C SER A 393 -2.09 31.10 13.61
N ALA A 394 -2.37 32.39 13.85
CA ALA A 394 -1.38 33.35 14.32
C ALA A 394 -0.85 33.03 15.73
N SER A 395 -1.65 32.33 16.54
CA SER A 395 -1.25 31.84 17.87
C SER A 395 -0.36 30.59 17.83
N PHE A 396 -0.23 29.92 16.68
CA PHE A 396 0.56 28.70 16.55
C PHE A 396 2.02 29.00 16.21
N GLN A 397 2.28 29.46 14.97
CA GLN A 397 3.60 29.81 14.46
C GLN A 397 3.48 30.87 13.36
N GLU A 398 4.60 31.48 12.96
CA GLU A 398 4.69 32.41 11.81
C GLU A 398 3.70 33.60 11.88
N THR A 399 3.49 34.13 13.09
CA THR A 399 2.50 35.18 13.42
C THR A 399 2.54 36.37 12.44
N THR A 400 3.73 36.90 12.11
CA THR A 400 3.88 38.03 11.19
C THR A 400 3.34 37.72 9.80
N ARG A 401 3.62 36.52 9.27
CA ARG A 401 3.14 36.09 7.94
C ARG A 401 1.62 35.97 7.93
N VAL A 402 1.06 35.29 8.94
CA VAL A 402 -0.39 35.06 9.06
C VAL A 402 -1.15 36.38 9.17
N LEU A 403 -0.69 37.31 10.02
CA LEU A 403 -1.36 38.61 10.19
C LEU A 403 -1.25 39.49 8.93
N THR A 404 -0.11 39.47 8.24
CA THR A 404 0.06 40.22 6.98
C THR A 404 -0.89 39.70 5.91
N GLU A 405 -0.97 38.38 5.73
CA GLU A 405 -1.88 37.76 4.77
C GLU A 405 -3.36 38.05 5.12
N ALA A 406 -3.71 37.99 6.40
CA ALA A 406 -5.05 38.32 6.87
C ALA A 406 -5.42 39.79 6.61
N ALA A 407 -4.47 40.72 6.83
CA ALA A 407 -4.65 42.15 6.58
C ALA A 407 -4.80 42.45 5.09
N VAL A 408 -3.94 41.88 4.24
CA VAL A 408 -4.00 42.05 2.77
C VAL A 408 -5.31 41.53 2.20
N ARG A 409 -5.81 40.39 2.70
CA ARG A 409 -7.09 39.80 2.25
C ARG A 409 -8.32 40.43 2.91
N GLY A 410 -8.16 41.27 3.94
CA GLY A 410 -9.29 41.75 4.75
C GLY A 410 -10.09 40.61 5.40
N THR A 411 -9.39 39.57 5.90
CA THR A 411 -10.02 38.34 6.37
C THR A 411 -10.85 38.57 7.64
N ARG A 412 -12.04 37.96 7.70
CA ARG A 412 -12.92 38.00 8.88
C ARG A 412 -12.97 36.64 9.56
N ASP A 413 -12.73 36.62 10.87
CA ASP A 413 -12.84 35.41 11.69
C ASP A 413 -14.29 35.16 12.15
N THR A 414 -14.75 33.91 12.11
CA THR A 414 -16.11 33.51 12.52
C THR A 414 -16.16 32.91 13.93
N LEU A 415 -15.03 32.76 14.61
CA LEU A 415 -14.88 32.27 15.99
C LEU A 415 -15.56 30.90 16.21
N ARG A 416 -15.34 29.97 15.29
CA ARG A 416 -15.94 28.62 15.33
C ARG A 416 -15.14 27.63 16.18
N GLY A 417 -13.86 27.92 16.41
CA GLY A 417 -12.91 27.07 17.13
C GLY A 417 -12.78 27.43 18.61
N LEU A 418 -12.04 26.59 19.33
CA LEU A 418 -11.80 26.77 20.76
C LEU A 418 -10.84 27.94 21.02
N LYS A 419 -9.70 27.97 20.31
CA LYS A 419 -8.62 28.94 20.55
C LYS A 419 -9.07 30.38 20.33
N GLU A 420 -9.81 30.65 19.26
CA GLU A 420 -10.29 32.01 19.01
C GLU A 420 -11.17 32.55 20.13
N ASN A 421 -12.10 31.72 20.62
CA ASN A 421 -13.01 32.12 21.69
C ASN A 421 -12.25 32.31 23.01
N VAL A 422 -11.23 31.51 23.29
CA VAL A 422 -10.34 31.73 24.45
C VAL A 422 -9.61 33.07 24.34
N ILE A 423 -8.99 33.35 23.18
CA ILE A 423 -8.20 34.58 22.97
C ILE A 423 -9.09 35.84 23.10
N VAL A 424 -10.32 35.78 22.60
CA VAL A 424 -11.28 36.89 22.64
C VAL A 424 -12.05 36.96 23.98
N GLY A 425 -11.91 35.96 24.86
CA GLY A 425 -12.60 35.91 26.16
C GLY A 425 -14.09 35.55 26.08
N ARG A 426 -14.51 34.79 25.07
CA ARG A 426 -15.89 34.27 24.92
C ARG A 426 -15.98 32.83 25.41
N LEU A 427 -17.22 32.38 25.67
CA LEU A 427 -17.49 30.96 25.91
C LEU A 427 -16.97 30.11 24.75
N ILE A 428 -16.25 29.03 25.04
CA ILE A 428 -15.76 28.11 24.01
C ILE A 428 -16.91 27.27 23.43
N PRO A 429 -16.89 26.90 22.14
CA PRO A 429 -17.93 26.09 21.50
C PRO A 429 -17.83 24.59 21.87
N ALA A 430 -17.62 24.28 23.14
CA ALA A 430 -17.59 22.92 23.69
C ALA A 430 -18.19 22.90 25.11
N GLY A 431 -18.64 21.73 25.55
CA GLY A 431 -19.25 21.56 26.88
C GLY A 431 -20.43 22.51 27.10
N THR A 432 -20.42 23.25 28.20
CA THR A 432 -21.47 24.21 28.56
C THR A 432 -21.62 25.36 27.56
N GLY A 433 -20.54 25.76 26.88
CA GLY A 433 -20.59 26.81 25.86
C GLY A 433 -21.20 26.35 24.52
N LEU A 434 -21.32 25.03 24.28
CA LEU A 434 -21.96 24.51 23.07
C LEU A 434 -23.44 24.92 22.98
N ALA A 435 -24.16 24.94 24.11
CA ALA A 435 -25.56 25.36 24.16
C ALA A 435 -25.70 26.83 23.74
N TYR A 436 -24.86 27.72 24.28
CA TYR A 436 -24.81 29.14 23.92
C TYR A 436 -24.57 29.34 22.41
N HIS A 437 -23.56 28.66 21.85
CA HIS A 437 -23.24 28.77 20.43
C HIS A 437 -24.29 28.14 19.51
N SER A 438 -24.95 27.07 19.95
CA SER A 438 -26.02 26.42 19.18
C SER A 438 -27.27 27.29 19.12
N GLN A 439 -27.67 27.90 20.25
CA GLN A 439 -28.77 28.85 20.28
C GLN A 439 -28.46 30.10 19.45
N ARG A 440 -27.22 30.60 19.51
CA ARG A 440 -26.80 31.74 18.66
C ARG A 440 -26.85 31.40 17.18
N ARG A 441 -26.50 30.17 16.78
CA ARG A 441 -26.63 29.71 15.39
C ARG A 441 -28.09 29.64 14.96
N LYS A 442 -28.98 29.08 15.80
CA LYS A 442 -30.43 29.05 15.55
C LYS A 442 -31.00 30.47 15.35
N ASN A 443 -30.65 31.40 16.23
CA ASN A 443 -31.11 32.78 16.15
C ASN A 443 -30.55 33.52 14.93
N ALA A 444 -29.37 33.14 14.44
CA ALA A 444 -28.76 33.73 13.24
C ALA A 444 -29.29 33.12 11.93
N SER A 445 -29.87 31.91 11.96
CA SER A 445 -30.39 31.21 10.78
C SER A 445 -31.87 31.49 10.50
N GLY A 446 -32.60 32.18 11.38
CA GLY A 446 -34.01 32.55 11.19
C GLY A 446 -35.02 31.39 11.17
N LEU A 447 -34.56 30.13 11.17
CA LEU A 447 -35.41 28.94 11.19
C LEU A 447 -36.13 28.78 12.55
N THR A 448 -37.45 28.64 12.49
CA THR A 448 -38.29 28.37 13.67
C THR A 448 -38.22 26.90 14.06
N GLU A 449 -38.46 26.58 15.34
CA GLU A 449 -38.43 25.18 15.83
C GLU A 449 -39.44 24.26 15.11
N ALA A 450 -40.47 24.84 14.48
CA ALA A 450 -41.45 24.12 13.67
C ALA A 450 -40.95 23.67 12.29
N GLU A 451 -39.88 24.28 11.76
CA GLU A 451 -39.32 23.93 10.44
C GLU A 451 -38.22 22.86 10.51
N MET A 452 -37.85 22.42 11.72
CA MET A 452 -36.84 21.39 11.98
C MET A 452 -37.40 20.05 12.49
N ALA A 453 -38.71 19.99 12.82
CA ALA A 453 -39.41 18.76 13.13
C ALA A 453 -39.97 18.14 11.85
#